data_AF-A0A965EFI8-F1
#
_entry.id   AF-A0A965EFI8-F1
#
_cell.length_a   1.000
_cell.length_b   1.000
_cell.length_c   1.000
_cell.angle_alpha   90.00
_cell.angle_beta   90.00
_cell.angle_gamma   90.00
#
_symmetry.space_group_name_H-M   'P 1'
#
loop_
_entity.id
_entity.type
_entity.pdbx_description
1 polymer ?
#
loop_
_entity_poly.entity_id
_entity_poly.type
_entity_poly.pdbx_seq_one_letter_code
_entity_poly.pdbx_strand_id
1 'polypeptide(L)' 'MTIKKTDKTSITRLPKRGVYDEASIYAILDDALVCTLAFVQNNEPFQIPTGFCRI' A
#
# COMPACT_ATOMS: atom_id res chain seq x y z
N MET A 1 -14.89 -1.90 -6.98
CA MET A 1 -14.46 -3.09 -7.75
C MET A 1 -13.30 -3.73 -6.99
N THR A 2 -12.62 -4.75 -7.50
CA THR A 2 -11.48 -5.41 -6.82
C THR A 2 -10.20 -5.09 -7.56
N ILE A 3 -9.17 -4.64 -6.83
CA ILE A 3 -7.86 -4.37 -7.43
C ILE A 3 -7.28 -5.69 -7.96
N LYS A 4 -6.79 -5.68 -9.20
CA LYS A 4 -6.15 -6.84 -9.83
C LYS A 4 -4.90 -7.24 -9.03
N LYS A 5 -4.91 -8.46 -8.48
CA LYS A 5 -3.76 -9.04 -7.80
C LYS A 5 -2.69 -9.47 -8.80
N THR A 6 -1.44 -9.40 -8.35
CA THR A 6 -0.27 -9.97 -9.02
C THR A 6 0.45 -10.91 -8.07
N ASP A 7 1.42 -11.66 -8.57
CA ASP A 7 2.23 -12.54 -7.73
C ASP A 7 2.99 -11.75 -6.64
N LYS A 8 3.41 -10.51 -6.94
CA LYS A 8 4.11 -9.63 -6.00
C LYS A 8 3.22 -8.99 -4.93
N THR A 9 1.90 -8.91 -5.16
CA THR A 9 0.96 -8.27 -4.23
C THR A 9 0.06 -9.28 -3.51
N SER A 10 0.30 -10.58 -3.71
CA SER A 10 -0.44 -11.64 -3.05
C SER A 10 0.14 -11.93 -1.66
N ILE A 11 -0.67 -11.69 -0.62
CA ILE A 11 -0.26 -11.93 0.77
C ILE A 11 -0.05 -13.43 1.00
N THR A 12 1.17 -13.82 1.39
CA THR A 12 1.56 -15.21 1.66
C THR A 12 1.29 -15.62 3.11
N ARG A 13 1.51 -14.72 4.08
CA ARG A 13 1.33 -14.99 5.51
C ARG A 13 -0.01 -14.47 5.99
N LEU A 14 -0.84 -15.35 6.59
CA LEU A 14 -2.21 -15.04 7.03
C LEU A 14 -3.08 -14.41 5.91
N PRO A 15 -3.24 -15.07 4.75
CA PRO A 15 -3.93 -14.52 3.58
C PRO A 15 -5.39 -14.10 3.84
N LYS A 16 -6.04 -14.73 4.83
CA LYS A 16 -7.40 -14.39 5.27
C LYS A 16 -7.53 -12.97 5.81
N ARG A 17 -6.43 -12.31 6.19
CA ARG A 17 -6.40 -10.91 6.65
C ARG A 17 -6.19 -9.90 5.51
N GLY A 18 -5.97 -10.39 4.28
CA GLY A 18 -5.80 -9.54 3.11
C GLY A 18 -7.13 -9.05 2.55
N VAL A 19 -7.23 -7.76 2.30
CA VAL A 19 -8.38 -7.11 1.67
C VAL A 19 -7.95 -6.52 0.33
N TYR A 20 -8.78 -6.71 -0.71
CA TYR A 20 -8.45 -6.32 -2.09
C TYR A 20 -9.58 -5.59 -2.81
N ASP A 21 -10.74 -5.39 -2.16
CA ASP A 21 -11.79 -4.54 -2.70
C ASP A 21 -11.42 -3.06 -2.57
N GLU A 22 -11.76 -2.28 -3.59
CA GLU A 22 -11.47 -0.86 -3.67
C GLU A 22 -12.13 -0.05 -2.57
N ALA A 23 -13.33 -0.43 -2.14
CA ALA A 23 -14.06 0.33 -1.12
C ALA A 23 -13.27 0.36 0.21
N SER A 24 -12.80 -0.81 0.65
CA SER A 24 -11.97 -0.92 1.85
C SER A 24 -10.61 -0.23 1.68
N ILE A 25 -9.98 -0.38 0.51
CA ILE A 25 -8.69 0.27 0.22
C ILE A 25 -8.83 1.79 0.24
N TYR A 26 -9.84 2.36 -0.41
CA TYR A 26 -10.06 3.80 -0.46
C TYR A 26 -10.42 4.36 0.91
N ALA A 27 -11.23 3.65 1.70
CA ALA A 27 -11.51 4.06 3.07
C ALA A 27 -10.24 4.20 3.92
N ILE A 28 -9.29 3.27 3.79
CA ILE A 28 -7.99 3.35 4.49
C ILE A 28 -7.17 4.55 3.99
N LEU A 29 -7.11 4.75 2.67
CA LEU A 29 -6.34 5.83 2.06
C LEU A 29 -6.92 7.22 2.39
N ASP A 30 -8.23 7.33 2.53
CA ASP A 30 -8.92 8.58 2.86
C ASP A 30 -8.80 8.96 4.34
N ASP A 31 -8.67 7.97 5.22
CA ASP A 31 -8.45 8.18 6.67
C ASP A 31 -6.99 8.52 6.99
N ALA A 32 -6.04 8.00 6.20
CA ALA A 32 -4.61 8.20 6.44
C ALA A 32 -4.09 9.53 5.89
N LEU A 33 -3.36 10.27 6.72
CA LEU A 33 -2.72 11.55 6.35
C LEU A 33 -1.21 11.41 6.02
N VAL A 34 -0.60 10.29 6.42
CA VAL A 34 0.83 10.03 6.30
C VAL A 34 1.09 8.62 5.79
N CYS A 35 2.17 8.45 5.04
CA CYS A 35 2.66 7.15 4.60
C CYS A 35 4.18 7.06 4.75
N THR A 36 4.69 5.83 4.73
CA THR A 36 6.13 5.57 4.64
C THR A 36 6.45 5.23 3.19
N LEU A 37 7.18 6.11 2.53
CA LEU A 37 7.61 5.91 1.15
C LEU A 37 9.01 5.29 1.14
N ALA A 38 9.13 4.10 0.55
CA ALA A 38 10.40 3.41 0.38
C ALA A 38 10.89 3.52 -1.08
N PHE A 39 12.17 3.79 -1.26
CA PHE A 39 12.80 3.92 -2.59
C PHE A 39 14.26 3.47 -2.54
N VAL A 40 14.87 3.28 -3.71
CA VAL A 40 16.30 2.95 -3.85
C VAL A 40 17.01 4.13 -4.48
N GLN A 41 18.13 4.54 -3.89
CA GLN A 41 19.03 5.55 -4.46
C GLN A 41 20.46 5.04 -4.33
N ASN A 42 21.25 5.10 -5.41
CA ASN A 42 22.62 4.59 -5.45
C ASN A 42 22.76 3.12 -4.98
N ASN A 43 21.80 2.27 -5.34
CA ASN A 43 21.74 0.85 -4.94
C ASN A 43 21.58 0.62 -3.42
N GLU A 44 21.20 1.66 -2.67
CA GLU A 44 20.89 1.59 -1.24
C GLU A 44 19.39 1.87 -0.99
N PRO A 45 18.73 1.13 -0.09
CA PRO A 45 17.32 1.35 0.24
C PRO A 45 17.13 2.46 1.28
N PHE A 46 16.14 3.32 1.06
CA PHE A 46 15.76 4.40 1.96
C PHE A 46 14.25 4.35 2.25
N GLN A 47 13.86 4.94 3.38
CA GLN A 47 12.46 5.18 3.74
C GLN A 47 12.28 6.57 4.33
N ILE A 48 11.19 7.25 3.94
CA ILE A 48 10.83 8.57 4.48
C ILE A 48 9.36 8.60 4.90
N PRO A 49 9.02 9.22 6.06
CA PRO A 49 7.65 9.58 6.37
C PRO A 49 7.25 10.82 5.57
N THR A 50 6.11 10.76 4.86
CA THR A 50 5.58 11.91 4.10
C THR A 50 4.06 11.94 4.14
N GLY A 51 3.49 13.13 3.96
CA GLY A 51 2.05 13.27 3.68
C GLY A 51 1.69 12.75 2.29
N PHE A 52 0.45 12.29 2.12
CA PHE A 52 -0.12 11.93 0.82
C PHE A 52 -1.60 12.28 0.77
N CYS A 53 -2.17 12.31 -0.44
CA CYS A 53 -3.61 12.41 -0.64
C CYS A 53 -4.03 11.55 -1.83
N ARG A 54 -5.28 11.08 -1.81
CA ARG A 54 -5.94 10.41 -2.94
C ARG A 54 -6.79 11.43 -3.69
N ILE A 55 -6.65 11.49 -5.01
CA ILE A 55 -7.37 12.41 -5.92
C ILE A 55 -8.28 11.60 -6.84
#